data_AF-J0UY68-F1
#
_entry.id   AF-J0UY68-F1
#
_cell.length_a   1.000
_cell.length_b   1.000
_cell.length_c   1.000
_cell.angle_alpha   90.00
_cell.angle_beta   90.00
_cell.angle_gamma   90.00
#
_symmetry.space_group_name_H-M   'P 1'
#
loop_
_entity.id
_entity.type
_entity.pdbx_description
1 polymer ?
#
loop_
_entity_poly.entity_id
_entity_poly.type
_entity_poly.pdbx_seq_one_letter_code
_entity_poly.pdbx_strand_id
1 'polypeptide(L)'
;MDKNIYETSTLAQGELNKILSSANIFDNSTFSTEVKLQNFTKYVRRQDLTYFLTKYEIFKKIVNIHGSIVECGVLYGGSLMTWANLSSILEPINHNRKIIGFDTFEGFQSVSENDNNKSTILQNDGMKINDLAELRSVIENYDNNRFLSHIEKVELVKGDITVTGEEYLKSNPHLVISLLYLDCDIYKPTKTALELFIPRMPKGSIIVFDELNTKSWPGETLAVLESFGLNNLKIERFSFDTNISYAVIS
;
A
#
# COMPACT_ATOMS: atom_id res chain seq x y z
N MET A 1 -13.78 18.69 -2.25
CA MET A 1 -14.36 17.42 -1.75
C MET A 1 -14.20 16.43 -2.87
N ASP A 2 -13.22 15.54 -2.77
CA ASP A 2 -13.03 14.44 -3.73
C ASP A 2 -14.21 13.48 -3.62
N LYS A 3 -15.29 13.79 -4.33
CA LYS A 3 -16.49 12.93 -4.40
C LYS A 3 -16.28 11.69 -5.27
N ASN A 4 -15.17 11.61 -5.99
CA ASN A 4 -15.05 10.68 -7.12
C ASN A 4 -14.82 9.21 -6.77
N ILE A 5 -14.13 8.88 -5.67
CA ILE A 5 -13.80 7.46 -5.41
C ILE A 5 -14.99 6.71 -4.84
N TYR A 6 -15.70 7.32 -3.91
CA TYR A 6 -16.78 6.65 -3.20
C TYR A 6 -18.07 6.57 -4.02
N GLU A 7 -18.33 7.54 -4.91
CA GLU A 7 -19.45 7.50 -5.87
C GLU A 7 -19.23 6.45 -6.99
N THR A 8 -17.98 6.04 -7.24
CA THR A 8 -17.63 5.00 -8.23
C THR A 8 -17.25 3.65 -7.62
N SER A 9 -17.23 3.55 -6.28
CA SER A 9 -16.85 2.34 -5.55
C SER A 9 -17.91 1.23 -5.68
N THR A 10 -17.46 -0.03 -5.76
CA THR A 10 -18.32 -1.21 -5.67
C THR A 10 -18.83 -1.49 -4.24
N LEU A 11 -18.57 -0.57 -3.31
CA LEU A 11 -18.96 -0.71 -1.91
C LEU A 11 -20.49 -0.73 -1.79
N ALA A 12 -21.00 -1.66 -0.99
CA ALA A 12 -22.41 -1.66 -0.65
C ALA A 12 -22.80 -0.32 -0.02
N GLN A 13 -23.98 0.22 -0.38
CA GLN A 13 -24.48 1.52 0.11
C GLN A 13 -24.37 1.70 1.63
N GLY A 14 -24.54 0.62 2.39
CA GLY A 14 -24.38 0.62 3.84
C GLY A 14 -22.96 0.93 4.34
N GLU A 15 -21.92 0.51 3.61
CA GLU A 15 -20.52 0.83 3.92
C GLU A 15 -20.20 2.29 3.58
N LEU A 16 -20.70 2.78 2.43
CA LEU A 16 -20.59 4.18 2.05
C LEU A 16 -21.18 5.11 3.12
N ASN A 17 -22.38 4.79 3.61
CA ASN A 17 -23.04 5.58 4.65
C ASN A 17 -22.22 5.64 5.95
N LYS A 18 -21.49 4.58 6.32
CA LYS A 18 -20.63 4.56 7.52
C LYS A 18 -19.40 5.46 7.35
N ILE A 19 -18.80 5.47 6.15
CA ILE A 19 -17.68 6.36 5.82
C ILE A 19 -18.13 7.81 5.95
N LEU A 20 -19.23 8.17 5.28
CA LEU A 20 -19.77 9.52 5.29
C LEU A 20 -20.21 9.96 6.69
N SER A 21 -20.76 9.05 7.50
CA SER A 21 -21.11 9.33 8.90
C SER A 21 -19.88 9.70 9.74
N SER A 22 -18.77 8.96 9.59
CA SER A 22 -17.54 9.22 10.35
C SER A 22 -16.91 10.56 9.96
N ALA A 23 -16.89 10.86 8.65
CA ALA A 23 -16.45 12.16 8.14
C ALA A 23 -17.32 13.31 8.69
N ASN A 24 -18.64 13.15 8.65
CA ASN A 24 -19.58 14.14 9.17
C ASN A 24 -19.38 14.40 10.69
N ILE A 25 -19.06 13.37 11.47
CA ILE A 25 -18.73 13.52 12.90
C ILE A 25 -17.40 14.27 13.08
N PHE A 26 -16.39 14.00 12.24
CA PHE A 26 -15.10 14.69 12.29
C PHE A 26 -15.22 16.19 11.93
N ASP A 27 -15.99 16.50 10.88
CA ASP A 27 -16.16 17.86 10.37
C ASP A 27 -17.01 18.72 11.30
N ASN A 28 -18.05 18.16 11.91
CA ASN A 28 -18.95 18.90 12.83
C ASN A 28 -18.50 18.88 14.29
N SER A 29 -17.37 18.23 14.62
CA SER A 29 -16.83 18.20 15.98
C SER A 29 -16.34 19.59 16.40
N THR A 30 -16.72 20.03 17.60
CA THR A 30 -16.29 21.32 18.19
C THR A 30 -14.85 21.33 18.70
N PHE A 31 -14.20 20.16 18.80
CA PHE A 31 -12.79 20.06 19.16
C PHE A 31 -11.86 20.59 18.06
N SER A 32 -10.71 21.15 18.46
CA SER A 32 -9.68 21.58 17.51
C SER A 32 -9.13 20.39 16.70
N THR A 33 -8.56 20.65 15.54
CA THR A 33 -8.01 19.61 14.66
C THR A 33 -6.95 18.77 15.38
N GLU A 34 -6.09 19.38 16.19
CA GLU A 34 -5.05 18.68 16.97
C GLU A 34 -5.67 17.69 17.95
N VAL A 35 -6.73 18.09 18.67
CA VAL A 35 -7.44 17.21 19.59
C VAL A 35 -8.15 16.08 18.83
N LYS A 36 -8.72 16.37 17.66
CA LYS A 36 -9.32 15.35 16.81
C LYS A 36 -8.29 14.31 16.36
N LEU A 37 -7.11 14.74 15.92
CA LEU A 37 -6.01 13.87 15.49
C LEU A 37 -5.45 13.02 16.64
N GLN A 38 -5.27 13.58 17.83
CA GLN A 38 -4.86 12.82 19.02
C GLN A 38 -5.86 11.73 19.41
N ASN A 39 -7.13 11.88 19.01
CA ASN A 39 -8.20 10.94 19.25
C ASN A 39 -8.72 10.31 17.95
N PHE A 40 -7.84 10.10 16.96
CA PHE A 40 -8.22 9.65 15.61
C PHE A 40 -9.07 8.36 15.62
N THR A 41 -8.88 7.48 16.60
CA THR A 41 -9.62 6.21 16.74
C THR A 41 -11.13 6.39 16.90
N LYS A 42 -11.59 7.58 17.29
CA LYS A 42 -13.03 7.94 17.35
C LYS A 42 -13.65 8.13 15.97
N TYR A 43 -12.83 8.40 14.95
CA TYR A 43 -13.27 8.88 13.64
C TYR A 43 -12.95 7.89 12.51
N VAL A 44 -12.20 6.83 12.79
CA VAL A 44 -11.88 5.77 11.82
C VAL A 44 -12.76 4.54 12.04
N ARG A 45 -13.00 3.76 10.98
CA ARG A 45 -13.81 2.55 11.10
C ARG A 45 -12.98 1.41 11.66
N ARG A 46 -13.68 0.37 12.15
CA ARG A 46 -13.06 -0.91 12.51
C ARG A 46 -12.23 -1.48 11.35
N GLN A 47 -12.70 -1.36 10.10
CA GLN A 47 -12.00 -1.84 8.90
C GLN A 47 -10.64 -1.16 8.73
N ASP A 48 -10.58 0.16 8.85
CA ASP A 48 -9.34 0.94 8.69
C ASP A 48 -8.33 0.57 9.79
N LEU A 49 -8.82 0.38 11.03
CA LEU A 49 -8.00 -0.15 12.13
C LEU A 49 -7.54 -1.59 11.90
N THR A 50 -8.37 -2.43 11.27
CA THR A 50 -8.03 -3.80 10.93
C THR A 50 -6.85 -3.82 9.96
N TYR A 51 -6.90 -3.01 8.89
CA TYR A 51 -5.80 -2.91 7.93
C TYR A 51 -4.51 -2.41 8.58
N PHE A 52 -4.58 -1.41 9.47
CA PHE A 52 -3.41 -0.96 10.24
C PHE A 52 -2.82 -2.10 11.09
N LEU A 53 -3.66 -2.84 11.81
CA LEU A 53 -3.22 -3.96 12.66
C LEU A 53 -2.64 -5.12 11.84
N THR A 54 -3.21 -5.42 10.67
CA THR A 54 -2.66 -6.40 9.74
C THR A 54 -1.26 -6.02 9.31
N LYS A 55 -1.07 -4.76 8.90
CA LYS A 55 0.25 -4.22 8.53
C LYS A 55 1.22 -4.28 9.71
N TYR A 56 0.79 -3.98 10.94
CA TYR A 56 1.61 -4.17 12.14
C TYR A 56 2.04 -5.63 12.37
N GLU A 57 1.12 -6.60 12.24
CA GLU A 57 1.45 -8.02 12.38
C GLU A 57 2.42 -8.52 11.30
N ILE A 58 2.28 -8.01 10.06
CA ILE A 58 3.22 -8.28 8.96
C ILE A 58 4.57 -7.66 9.26
N PHE A 59 4.61 -6.39 9.69
CA PHE A 59 5.86 -5.69 9.97
C PHE A 59 6.68 -6.42 11.03
N LYS A 60 6.04 -6.92 12.11
CA LYS A 60 6.72 -7.71 13.14
C LYS A 60 7.50 -8.91 12.60
N LYS A 61 7.03 -9.52 11.50
CA LYS A 61 7.69 -10.68 10.90
C LYS A 61 8.96 -10.31 10.13
N ILE A 62 9.09 -9.07 9.66
CA ILE A 62 10.24 -8.59 8.87
C ILE A 62 11.24 -7.76 9.66
N VAL A 63 10.99 -7.47 10.95
CA VAL A 63 11.87 -6.62 11.79
C VAL A 63 13.34 -7.07 11.73
N ASN A 64 13.57 -8.39 11.79
CA ASN A 64 14.90 -8.98 11.75
C ASN A 64 15.36 -9.40 10.34
N ILE A 65 14.59 -9.08 9.30
CA ILE A 65 14.93 -9.36 7.91
C ILE A 65 15.53 -8.10 7.30
N HIS A 66 16.75 -8.20 6.80
CA HIS A 66 17.44 -7.07 6.19
C HIS A 66 16.82 -6.71 4.83
N GLY A 67 16.64 -5.42 4.58
CA GLY A 67 16.10 -4.90 3.33
C GLY A 67 15.11 -3.76 3.53
N SER A 68 14.72 -3.14 2.42
CA SER A 68 13.71 -2.09 2.33
C SER A 68 12.31 -2.67 2.15
N ILE A 69 11.30 -1.82 2.37
CA ILE A 69 9.90 -2.10 2.05
C ILE A 69 9.58 -1.46 0.71
N VAL A 70 8.98 -2.22 -0.19
CA VAL A 70 8.49 -1.75 -1.48
C VAL A 70 6.97 -1.90 -1.51
N GLU A 71 6.27 -0.82 -1.85
CA GLU A 71 4.83 -0.77 -2.05
C GLU A 71 4.54 -0.40 -3.51
N CYS A 72 3.68 -1.17 -4.16
CA CYS A 72 3.30 -0.99 -5.55
C CYS A 72 1.80 -0.64 -5.59
N GLY A 73 1.49 0.63 -5.82
CA GLY A 73 0.18 1.23 -5.57
C GLY A 73 0.19 1.98 -4.24
N VAL A 74 0.33 3.30 -4.30
CA VAL A 74 0.44 4.20 -3.13
C VAL A 74 -0.85 5.00 -2.95
N LEU A 75 -1.47 5.43 -4.04
CA LEU A 75 -2.64 6.31 -4.06
C LEU A 75 -2.48 7.53 -3.12
N TYR A 76 -3.21 7.57 -2.02
CA TYR A 76 -3.18 8.65 -1.00
C TYR A 76 -2.07 8.47 0.05
N GLY A 77 -1.28 7.40 -0.01
CA GLY A 77 -0.14 7.16 0.88
C GLY A 77 -0.47 6.64 2.27
N GLY A 78 -1.71 6.21 2.55
CA GLY A 78 -2.11 5.71 3.87
C GLY A 78 -1.35 4.45 4.32
N SER A 79 -1.22 3.47 3.40
CA SER A 79 -0.41 2.26 3.56
C SER A 79 1.08 2.59 3.66
N LEU A 80 1.58 3.41 2.74
CA LEU A 80 2.98 3.87 2.73
C LEU A 80 3.38 4.49 4.07
N MET A 81 2.56 5.42 4.57
CA MET A 81 2.79 6.07 5.86
C MET A 81 2.59 5.13 7.04
N THR A 82 1.75 4.10 6.91
CA THR A 82 1.67 3.03 7.92
C THR A 82 3.02 2.32 8.05
N TRP A 83 3.63 1.90 6.93
CA TRP A 83 4.94 1.26 6.96
C TRP A 83 6.04 2.16 7.53
N ALA A 84 6.03 3.45 7.18
CA ALA A 84 6.95 4.45 7.70
C ALA A 84 6.82 4.60 9.23
N ASN A 85 5.60 4.80 9.74
CA ASN A 85 5.35 4.91 11.17
C ASN A 85 5.74 3.64 11.93
N LEU A 86 5.40 2.46 11.41
CA LEU A 86 5.77 1.18 12.04
C LEU A 86 7.28 0.99 12.08
N SER A 87 8.01 1.41 11.03
CA SER A 87 9.47 1.42 11.02
C SER A 87 10.03 2.33 12.11
N SER A 88 9.55 3.56 12.23
CA SER A 88 9.98 4.47 13.30
C SER A 88 9.66 3.95 14.71
N ILE A 89 8.57 3.20 14.88
CA ILE A 89 8.17 2.62 16.17
C ILE A 89 9.03 1.39 16.53
N LEU A 90 9.20 0.47 15.58
CA LEU A 90 9.75 -0.87 15.84
C LEU A 90 11.25 -0.98 15.58
N GLU A 91 11.83 -0.06 14.81
CA GLU A 91 13.25 -0.04 14.45
C GLU A 91 13.79 1.41 14.34
N PRO A 92 13.70 2.22 15.42
CA PRO A 92 13.88 3.68 15.39
C PRO A 92 15.23 4.19 14.85
N ILE A 93 16.27 3.34 14.86
CA ILE A 93 17.63 3.67 14.41
C ILE A 93 18.00 3.03 13.06
N ASN A 94 17.13 2.18 12.49
CA ASN A 94 17.41 1.51 11.23
C ASN A 94 17.15 2.44 10.04
N HIS A 95 18.14 3.25 9.68
CA HIS A 95 18.04 4.13 8.52
C HIS A 95 18.22 3.40 7.17
N ASN A 96 18.73 2.16 7.18
CA ASN A 96 18.95 1.39 5.95
C ASN A 96 17.64 0.84 5.35
N ARG A 97 16.61 0.57 6.17
CA ARG A 97 15.29 0.19 5.67
C ARG A 97 14.59 1.42 5.11
N LYS A 98 14.52 1.55 3.78
CA LYS A 98 13.70 2.56 3.12
C LYS A 98 12.26 2.08 2.97
N ILE A 99 11.33 3.02 2.85
CA ILE A 99 9.93 2.78 2.49
C ILE A 99 9.72 3.38 1.10
N ILE A 100 9.61 2.53 0.08
CA ILE A 100 9.65 2.94 -1.32
C ILE A 100 8.27 2.69 -1.94
N GLY A 101 7.59 3.75 -2.35
CA GLY A 101 6.26 3.68 -2.97
C GLY A 101 6.33 3.94 -4.48
N PHE A 102 5.83 3.01 -5.27
CA PHE A 102 5.67 3.14 -6.72
C PHE A 102 4.20 3.41 -7.06
N ASP A 103 3.95 4.49 -7.81
CA ASP A 103 2.60 4.80 -8.30
C ASP A 103 2.68 5.73 -9.53
N THR A 104 1.70 5.64 -10.42
CA THR A 104 1.57 6.59 -11.53
C THR A 104 1.08 7.95 -11.03
N PHE A 105 0.30 7.96 -9.95
CA PHE A 105 -0.53 9.05 -9.43
C PHE A 105 -1.52 9.61 -10.46
N GLU A 106 -1.71 8.88 -11.55
CA GLU A 106 -2.53 9.24 -12.69
C GLU A 106 -3.68 8.25 -12.91
N GLY A 107 -3.89 7.34 -11.94
CA GLY A 107 -4.83 6.23 -12.05
C GLY A 107 -4.29 5.09 -12.92
N PHE A 108 -5.19 4.21 -13.35
CA PHE A 108 -4.84 3.06 -14.19
C PHE A 108 -4.50 3.53 -15.62
N GLN A 109 -3.24 3.34 -16.02
CA GLN A 109 -2.74 3.74 -17.34
C GLN A 109 -3.14 2.75 -18.45
N SER A 110 -3.21 1.46 -18.13
CA SER A 110 -3.65 0.43 -19.07
C SER A 110 -4.24 -0.76 -18.30
N VAL A 111 -5.39 -1.23 -18.76
CA VAL A 111 -6.10 -2.39 -18.21
C VAL A 111 -5.97 -3.53 -19.22
N SER A 112 -5.70 -4.74 -18.74
CA SER A 112 -5.54 -5.93 -19.58
C SER A 112 -6.84 -6.71 -19.72
N GLU A 113 -6.90 -7.66 -20.67
CA GLU A 113 -8.03 -8.59 -20.80
C GLU A 113 -8.22 -9.49 -19.58
N ASN A 114 -7.16 -9.64 -18.76
CA ASN A 114 -7.16 -10.42 -17.52
C ASN A 114 -7.80 -9.67 -16.35
N ASP A 115 -8.07 -8.37 -16.52
CA ASP A 115 -8.72 -7.55 -15.50
C ASP A 115 -10.24 -7.53 -15.73
N ASN A 116 -11.00 -7.31 -14.66
CA ASN A 116 -12.45 -7.25 -14.77
C ASN A 116 -12.90 -5.91 -15.37
N ASN A 117 -12.90 -5.82 -16.71
CA ASN A 117 -13.23 -4.63 -17.52
C ASN A 117 -14.63 -4.01 -17.27
N LYS A 118 -15.44 -4.60 -16.39
CA LYS A 118 -16.77 -4.10 -15.99
C LYS A 118 -16.75 -3.17 -14.77
N SER A 119 -15.61 -2.96 -14.12
CA SER A 119 -15.50 -2.01 -13.01
C SER A 119 -15.52 -0.58 -13.54
N THR A 120 -16.42 0.27 -13.01
CA THR A 120 -16.50 1.71 -13.33
C THR A 120 -15.27 2.49 -12.86
N ILE A 121 -14.52 1.92 -11.91
CA ILE A 121 -13.26 2.47 -11.37
C ILE A 121 -12.15 2.38 -12.41
N LEU A 122 -12.14 1.31 -13.23
CA LEU A 122 -11.19 1.12 -14.32
C LEU A 122 -11.42 2.05 -15.51
N GLN A 123 -12.59 2.70 -15.59
CA GLN A 123 -13.01 3.51 -16.75
C GLN A 123 -13.03 5.01 -16.49
N ASN A 124 -13.01 5.45 -15.23
CA ASN A 124 -13.04 6.85 -14.85
C ASN A 124 -11.72 7.22 -14.18
N ASP A 125 -11.23 8.46 -14.36
CA ASP A 125 -10.04 9.06 -13.71
C ASP A 125 -10.14 9.12 -12.15
N GLY A 126 -10.95 8.28 -11.52
CA GLY A 126 -11.29 8.32 -10.10
C GLY A 126 -10.11 8.14 -9.16
N MET A 127 -9.00 7.57 -9.64
CA MET A 127 -7.77 7.35 -8.84
C MET A 127 -6.60 8.24 -9.24
N LYS A 128 -6.86 9.26 -10.06
CA LYS A 128 -5.87 10.28 -10.38
C LYS A 128 -5.68 11.24 -9.20
N ILE A 129 -4.43 11.45 -8.81
CA ILE A 129 -4.01 12.41 -7.79
C ILE A 129 -3.43 13.64 -8.50
N ASN A 130 -4.11 14.78 -8.34
CA ASN A 130 -3.72 16.00 -9.05
C ASN A 130 -2.45 16.64 -8.50
N ASP A 131 -2.16 16.45 -7.21
CA ASP A 131 -1.00 17.03 -6.55
C ASP A 131 -0.49 16.11 -5.43
N LEU A 132 0.83 15.99 -5.32
CA LEU A 132 1.54 15.23 -4.28
C LEU A 132 2.07 16.13 -3.17
N ALA A 133 1.83 17.45 -3.22
CA ALA A 133 2.31 18.38 -2.20
C ALA A 133 1.85 18.01 -0.79
N GLU A 134 0.61 17.53 -0.64
CA GLU A 134 0.07 17.08 0.64
C GLU A 134 0.86 15.88 1.17
N LEU A 135 0.96 14.79 0.40
CA LEU A 135 1.72 13.60 0.79
C LEU A 135 3.20 13.92 1.09
N ARG A 136 3.83 14.81 0.30
CA ARG A 136 5.20 15.28 0.58
C ARG A 136 5.30 16.02 1.91
N SER A 137 4.32 16.86 2.24
CA SER A 137 4.26 17.56 3.52
C SER A 137 4.06 16.59 4.69
N VAL A 138 3.27 15.53 4.49
CA VAL A 138 3.10 14.45 5.47
C VAL A 138 4.40 13.69 5.69
N ILE A 139 5.13 13.35 4.63
CA ILE A 139 6.45 12.69 4.71
C ILE A 139 7.46 13.59 5.44
N GLU A 140 7.52 14.88 5.11
CA GLU A 140 8.39 15.85 5.79
C GLU A 140 8.05 15.97 7.28
N ASN A 141 6.76 16.06 7.63
CA ASN A 141 6.33 16.11 9.02
C ASN A 141 6.73 14.82 9.79
N TYR A 142 6.55 13.67 9.15
CA TYR A 142 6.99 12.38 9.69
C TYR A 142 8.51 12.35 9.92
N ASP A 143 9.31 12.80 8.95
CA ASP A 143 10.76 12.84 9.08
C ASP A 143 11.20 13.75 10.22
N ASN A 144 10.57 14.93 10.38
CA ASN A 144 10.83 15.84 11.48
C ASN A 144 10.49 15.27 12.87
N ASN A 145 9.63 14.26 12.94
CA ASN A 145 9.16 13.68 14.21
C ASN A 145 9.92 12.41 14.63
N ARG A 146 10.78 11.83 13.78
CA ARG A 146 11.55 10.61 14.10
C ARG A 146 12.99 10.91 14.53
N PHE A 147 13.61 9.92 15.17
CA PHE A 147 14.97 10.05 15.75
C PHE A 147 16.05 10.49 14.75
N LEU A 148 16.01 10.01 13.52
CA LEU A 148 17.02 10.28 12.50
C LEU A 148 16.52 11.25 11.42
N SER A 149 15.85 12.33 11.83
CA SER A 149 15.12 13.27 10.96
C SER A 149 15.91 13.82 9.75
N HIS A 150 17.24 13.87 9.85
CA HIS A 150 18.13 14.34 8.78
C HIS A 150 18.39 13.31 7.65
N ILE A 151 17.92 12.06 7.79
CA ILE A 151 18.11 10.99 6.79
C ILE A 151 16.77 10.58 6.22
N GLU A 152 16.42 11.00 5.01
CA GLU A 152 15.15 10.65 4.36
C GLU A 152 14.83 9.15 4.45
N LYS A 153 13.58 8.82 4.76
CA LYS A 153 13.16 7.44 5.04
C LYS A 153 12.17 6.90 4.00
N VAL A 154 11.35 7.78 3.43
CA VAL A 154 10.31 7.47 2.44
C VAL A 154 10.75 7.97 1.07
N GLU A 155 10.59 7.15 0.04
CA GLU A 155 10.89 7.48 -1.35
C GLU A 155 9.62 7.27 -2.20
N LEU A 156 9.30 8.25 -3.04
CA LEU A 156 8.18 8.17 -3.99
C LEU A 156 8.72 8.06 -5.41
N VAL A 157 8.36 6.99 -6.10
CA VAL A 157 8.71 6.75 -7.50
C VAL A 157 7.47 6.94 -8.35
N LYS A 158 7.36 8.12 -8.98
CA LYS A 158 6.25 8.44 -9.87
C LYS A 158 6.45 7.81 -11.26
N GLY A 159 5.49 7.02 -11.71
CA GLY A 159 5.38 6.51 -13.08
C GLY A 159 4.89 5.06 -13.13
N ASP A 160 4.68 4.56 -14.35
CA ASP A 160 4.30 3.16 -14.57
C ASP A 160 5.44 2.23 -14.13
N ILE A 161 5.15 1.34 -13.17
CA ILE A 161 6.12 0.41 -12.57
C ILE A 161 6.75 -0.53 -13.60
N THR A 162 6.08 -0.75 -14.73
CA THR A 162 6.62 -1.53 -15.85
C THR A 162 7.82 -0.88 -16.52
N VAL A 163 8.04 0.41 -16.27
CA VAL A 163 9.21 1.18 -16.71
C VAL A 163 10.05 1.57 -15.50
N THR A 164 9.44 2.22 -14.51
CA THR A 164 10.16 2.82 -13.39
C THR A 164 10.77 1.79 -12.44
N GLY A 165 10.20 0.59 -12.35
CA GLY A 165 10.75 -0.49 -11.52
C GLY A 165 12.13 -0.94 -11.99
N GLU A 166 12.31 -1.12 -13.30
CA GLU A 166 13.60 -1.54 -13.86
C GLU A 166 14.65 -0.42 -13.74
N GLU A 167 14.25 0.82 -14.02
CA GLU A 167 15.12 2.00 -13.85
C GLU A 167 15.56 2.16 -12.39
N TYR A 168 14.64 2.00 -11.44
CA TYR A 168 14.95 2.10 -10.02
C TYR A 168 15.95 1.03 -9.58
N LEU A 169 15.80 -0.22 -10.03
CA LEU A 169 16.74 -1.30 -9.72
C LEU A 169 18.13 -1.09 -10.33
N LYS A 170 18.21 -0.48 -11.53
CA LYS A 170 19.49 -0.11 -12.17
C LYS A 170 20.22 0.99 -11.38
N SER A 171 19.49 2.01 -10.92
CA SER A 171 20.04 3.09 -10.10
C SER A 171 20.34 2.67 -8.67
N ASN A 172 19.67 1.63 -8.16
CA ASN A 172 19.82 1.13 -6.79
C ASN A 172 20.26 -0.34 -6.79
N PRO A 173 21.48 -0.67 -7.28
CA PRO A 173 21.94 -2.06 -7.36
C PRO A 173 22.10 -2.74 -6.00
N HIS A 174 22.13 -1.95 -4.92
CA HIS A 174 22.25 -2.42 -3.53
C HIS A 174 20.90 -2.85 -2.91
N LEU A 175 19.77 -2.62 -3.59
CA LEU A 175 18.45 -2.84 -3.01
C LEU A 175 18.22 -4.32 -2.67
N VAL A 176 17.97 -4.56 -1.38
CA VAL A 176 17.44 -5.81 -0.82
C VAL A 176 16.03 -5.52 -0.33
N ILE A 177 15.08 -6.42 -0.56
CA ILE A 177 13.66 -6.19 -0.25
C ILE A 177 13.19 -7.15 0.85
N SER A 178 12.85 -6.61 2.01
CA SER A 178 12.32 -7.39 3.13
C SER A 178 10.80 -7.61 3.04
N LEU A 179 10.11 -6.67 2.39
CA LEU A 179 8.66 -6.68 2.23
C LEU A 179 8.29 -6.10 0.87
N LEU A 180 7.48 -6.84 0.11
CA LEU A 180 6.84 -6.38 -1.11
C LEU A 180 5.34 -6.34 -0.87
N TYR A 181 4.72 -5.15 -0.91
CA TYR A 181 3.29 -4.95 -0.81
C TYR A 181 2.70 -4.66 -2.19
N LEU A 182 1.87 -5.57 -2.69
CA LEU A 182 1.21 -5.48 -3.98
C LEU A 182 -0.21 -4.96 -3.77
N ASP A 183 -0.47 -3.76 -4.30
CA ASP A 183 -1.74 -3.02 -4.21
C ASP A 183 -2.00 -2.30 -5.56
N CYS A 184 -1.65 -2.98 -6.65
CA CYS A 184 -1.80 -2.43 -8.00
C CYS A 184 -3.17 -2.74 -8.59
N ASP A 185 -3.96 -3.61 -7.96
CA ASP A 185 -5.24 -4.21 -8.41
C ASP A 185 -5.20 -5.02 -9.72
N ILE A 186 -4.47 -4.52 -10.72
CA ILE A 186 -4.48 -4.99 -12.10
C ILE A 186 -3.27 -5.86 -12.43
N TYR A 187 -3.48 -6.77 -13.38
CA TYR A 187 -2.58 -7.89 -13.69
C TYR A 187 -1.16 -7.44 -14.09
N LYS A 188 -1.04 -6.55 -15.07
CA LYS A 188 0.25 -6.20 -15.70
C LYS A 188 1.26 -5.61 -14.70
N PRO A 189 0.97 -4.53 -13.96
CA PRO A 189 1.91 -3.98 -12.99
C PRO A 189 2.22 -4.96 -11.84
N THR A 190 1.22 -5.75 -11.40
CA THR A 190 1.44 -6.77 -10.37
C THR A 190 2.45 -7.82 -10.83
N LYS A 191 2.28 -8.35 -12.06
CA LYS A 191 3.22 -9.31 -12.66
C LYS A 191 4.62 -8.73 -12.76
N THR A 192 4.75 -7.50 -13.24
CA THR A 192 6.06 -6.85 -13.36
C THR A 192 6.72 -6.64 -12.00
N ALA A 193 5.98 -6.21 -10.98
CA ALA A 193 6.49 -6.08 -9.62
C ALA A 193 7.01 -7.42 -9.07
N LEU A 194 6.23 -8.49 -9.24
CA LEU A 194 6.61 -9.84 -8.84
C LEU A 194 7.93 -10.29 -9.51
N GLU A 195 8.04 -10.12 -10.84
CA GLU A 195 9.22 -10.53 -11.62
C GLU A 195 10.48 -9.71 -11.30
N LEU A 196 10.33 -8.40 -11.06
CA LEU A 196 11.45 -7.51 -10.78
C LEU A 196 11.96 -7.62 -9.34
N PHE A 197 11.04 -7.71 -8.37
CA PHE A 197 11.38 -7.50 -6.96
C PHE A 197 11.59 -8.80 -6.18
N ILE A 198 10.89 -9.90 -6.50
CA ILE A 198 11.12 -11.18 -5.79
C ILE A 198 12.58 -11.65 -5.89
N PRO A 199 13.29 -11.52 -7.03
CA PRO A 199 14.72 -11.86 -7.09
C PRO A 199 15.62 -11.05 -6.13
N ARG A 200 15.13 -9.97 -5.54
CA ARG A 200 15.83 -9.13 -4.54
C ARG A 200 15.43 -9.43 -3.10
N MET A 201 14.57 -10.43 -2.88
CA MET A 201 14.03 -10.77 -1.56
C MET A 201 14.79 -11.95 -0.92
N PRO A 202 15.47 -11.77 0.23
CA PRO A 202 16.09 -12.87 0.94
C PRO A 202 15.04 -13.80 1.58
N LYS A 203 15.50 -14.98 2.03
CA LYS A 203 14.66 -15.88 2.84
C LYS A 203 14.16 -15.18 4.09
N GLY A 204 12.89 -15.40 4.41
CA GLY A 204 12.17 -14.72 5.50
C GLY A 204 11.49 -13.41 5.07
N SER A 205 11.80 -12.86 3.90
CA SER A 205 11.05 -11.72 3.35
C SER A 205 9.59 -12.10 3.07
N ILE A 206 8.73 -11.08 3.04
CA ILE A 206 7.29 -11.27 2.89
C ILE A 206 6.79 -10.61 1.60
N ILE A 207 5.97 -11.33 0.85
CA ILE A 207 5.11 -10.77 -0.19
C ILE A 207 3.72 -10.61 0.41
N VAL A 208 3.10 -9.46 0.23
CA VAL A 208 1.74 -9.16 0.65
C VAL A 208 0.91 -8.84 -0.58
N PHE A 209 -0.32 -9.35 -0.59
CA PHE A 209 -1.30 -9.15 -1.65
C PHE A 209 -2.52 -8.47 -1.05
N ASP A 210 -2.95 -7.35 -1.61
CA ASP A 210 -4.12 -6.62 -1.13
C ASP A 210 -5.43 -7.31 -1.58
N GLU A 211 -5.45 -7.84 -2.81
CA GLU A 211 -6.68 -8.31 -3.48
C GLU A 211 -6.56 -9.75 -4.02
N LEU A 212 -5.67 -10.58 -3.46
CA LEU A 212 -5.59 -11.99 -3.82
C LEU A 212 -6.90 -12.73 -3.49
N ASN A 213 -7.39 -13.54 -4.43
CA ASN A 213 -8.68 -14.23 -4.34
C ASN A 213 -9.89 -13.26 -4.25
N THR A 214 -9.75 -12.02 -4.71
CA THR A 214 -10.86 -11.09 -4.87
C THR A 214 -11.51 -11.20 -6.24
N LYS A 215 -12.81 -11.52 -6.26
CA LYS A 215 -13.57 -11.70 -7.52
C LYS A 215 -13.60 -10.44 -8.40
N SER A 216 -13.64 -9.26 -7.80
CA SER A 216 -13.66 -7.99 -8.53
C SER A 216 -12.31 -7.64 -9.16
N TRP A 217 -11.21 -8.16 -8.60
CA TRP A 217 -9.83 -7.82 -8.95
C TRP A 217 -9.00 -9.09 -9.19
N PRO A 218 -9.27 -9.85 -10.26
CA PRO A 218 -8.59 -11.11 -10.51
C PRO A 218 -7.11 -10.95 -10.89
N GLY A 219 -6.67 -9.73 -11.19
CA GLY A 219 -5.35 -9.44 -11.78
C GLY A 219 -4.19 -9.96 -10.93
N GLU A 220 -4.21 -9.72 -9.61
CA GLU A 220 -3.17 -10.22 -8.71
C GLU A 220 -3.10 -11.75 -8.69
N THR A 221 -4.27 -12.41 -8.62
CA THR A 221 -4.35 -13.87 -8.57
C THR A 221 -3.80 -14.50 -9.84
N LEU A 222 -4.12 -13.92 -11.00
CA LEU A 222 -3.62 -14.37 -12.30
C LEU A 222 -2.13 -14.13 -12.45
N ALA A 223 -1.61 -12.99 -11.98
CA ALA A 223 -0.19 -12.67 -12.00
C ALA A 223 0.62 -13.68 -11.17
N VAL A 224 0.16 -14.00 -9.95
CA VAL A 224 0.82 -15.00 -9.10
C VAL A 224 0.78 -16.39 -9.72
N LEU A 225 -0.37 -16.80 -10.26
CA LEU A 225 -0.53 -18.11 -10.92
C LEU A 225 0.47 -18.30 -12.07
N GLU A 226 0.68 -17.27 -12.88
CA GLU A 226 1.56 -17.34 -14.04
C GLU A 226 3.05 -17.21 -13.69
N SER A 227 3.41 -16.26 -12.83
CA SER A 227 4.82 -15.98 -12.55
C SER A 227 5.44 -16.98 -11.57
N PHE A 228 4.67 -17.48 -10.59
CA PHE A 228 5.21 -18.30 -9.50
C PHE A 228 4.41 -19.57 -9.23
N GLY A 229 3.11 -19.59 -9.50
CA GLY A 229 2.22 -20.68 -9.13
C GLY A 229 1.85 -20.67 -7.65
N LEU A 230 0.55 -20.72 -7.35
CA LEU A 230 0.05 -20.67 -5.97
C LEU A 230 0.56 -21.82 -5.09
N ASN A 231 0.81 -22.99 -5.67
CA ASN A 231 1.30 -24.17 -4.95
C ASN A 231 2.76 -24.04 -4.48
N ASN A 232 3.50 -23.05 -4.98
CA ASN A 232 4.87 -22.77 -4.57
C ASN A 232 4.93 -21.73 -3.42
N LEU A 233 3.80 -21.17 -3.03
CA LEU A 233 3.71 -20.17 -1.96
C LEU A 233 2.86 -20.70 -0.81
N LYS A 234 3.39 -20.59 0.41
CA LYS A 234 2.56 -20.76 1.61
C LYS A 234 1.83 -19.45 1.88
N ILE A 235 0.63 -19.32 1.31
CA ILE A 235 -0.21 -18.13 1.48
C ILE A 235 -1.00 -18.24 2.78
N GLU A 236 -0.88 -17.22 3.61
CA GLU A 236 -1.52 -17.10 4.91
C GLU A 236 -2.30 -15.79 5.00
N ARG A 237 -3.24 -15.74 5.94
CA ARG A 237 -4.01 -14.52 6.27
C ARG A 237 -4.23 -14.46 7.78
N PHE A 238 -4.64 -13.30 8.26
CA PHE A 238 -5.10 -13.17 9.64
C PHE A 238 -6.59 -13.49 9.73
N SER A 239 -7.05 -14.02 10.86
CA SER A 239 -8.47 -14.36 11.04
C SER A 239 -9.38 -13.12 11.05
N PHE A 240 -8.83 -11.96 11.39
CA PHE A 240 -9.52 -10.68 11.47
C PHE A 240 -9.48 -9.84 10.19
N ASP A 241 -8.70 -10.26 9.19
CA ASP A 241 -8.59 -9.60 7.89
C ASP A 241 -8.95 -10.59 6.77
N THR A 242 -9.90 -10.21 5.93
CA THR A 242 -10.42 -11.07 4.87
C THR A 242 -9.78 -10.82 3.52
N ASN A 243 -9.12 -9.67 3.35
CA ASN A 243 -8.61 -9.24 2.05
C ASN A 243 -7.10 -9.48 1.99
N ILE A 244 -6.35 -8.91 2.93
CA ILE A 244 -4.90 -8.98 2.90
C ILE A 244 -4.44 -10.41 3.19
N SER A 245 -3.64 -10.94 2.27
CA SER A 245 -2.92 -12.21 2.43
C SER A 245 -1.43 -11.99 2.23
N TYR A 246 -0.61 -12.92 2.74
CA TYR A 246 0.83 -12.83 2.62
C TYR A 246 1.48 -14.20 2.42
N ALA A 247 2.66 -14.21 1.82
CA ALA A 247 3.52 -15.38 1.68
C ALA A 247 4.93 -15.07 2.19
N VAL A 248 5.58 -16.05 2.78
CA VAL A 248 6.98 -15.95 3.25
C VAL A 248 7.90 -16.61 2.23
N ILE A 249 8.96 -15.91 1.81
CA ILE A 249 10.01 -16.46 0.95
C ILE A 249 10.84 -17.48 1.75
N SER A 250 10.90 -18.73 1.29
CA SER A 250 11.55 -19.87 1.98
C SER A 250 12.78 -20.43 1.27
#